data_AF-A0AA38HE10-F1
#
_entry.id   AF-A0AA38HE10-F1
#
_cell.length_a   1.000
_cell.length_b   1.000
_cell.length_c   1.000
_cell.angle_alpha   90.00
_cell.angle_beta   90.00
_cell.angle_gamma   90.00
#
_symmetry.space_group_name_H-M   'P 1'
#
loop_
_entity.id
_entity.type
_entity.pdbx_description
1 polymer ?
#
loop_
_entity_poly.entity_id
_entity_poly.type
_entity_poly.pdbx_seq_one_letter_code
_entity_poly.pdbx_strand_id
1 'polypeptide(L)'
;GSPGTVSRKELERHFSKEDIWVAIDGEVWDVTDFVGQHPGGSQVLIDHAGKDVTTLFKGIHPVGTLQSNLREDQRMGTLDTEAVQYYANLQGDEDSRIEQARASLIGVDSIITLDDFEKHARPLLQTSAWNYFSFGADGEHTMRNNSDAYQRVWFRPRVLRDVTECDMSTEVLGVKSEMPVYISPTARNGLGQPLGEIAATQGAAASGVLQVLSHVASRSLTEVMQARANGQEIGWQIYMDPDRSKAEAQIREAVKLGVHSIWLTVDRQAVCTLRSRKILYVGRLTEDRGHSLTPQAAHDSPLTREMPRVISPRHDTNLTWKDVGWIKSLAPGLPVVVKGIGAWEDVILAKENGADAVVLTNHGGRQLNFAHAPLQTLHELHQNAPHMLHRDDFQVFVDGGIRHGTDVLKALCLGANAVGLGRPIIYALTGWGSDGVDRAFMILKHEMEVGMRSLGVTRLDQLGPEYLDCKKL
;
A
#
# COMPACT_ATOMS: atom_id res chain seq x y z
N GLY A 1 -1.40 -14.36 39.00
CA GLY A 1 -2.75 -14.88 39.21
C GLY A 1 -3.44 -14.92 37.88
N SER A 2 -4.32 -15.87 37.62
CA SER A 2 -5.09 -15.89 36.36
C SER A 2 -5.82 -14.55 36.20
N PRO A 3 -5.75 -13.90 35.03
CA PRO A 3 -6.48 -12.67 34.77
C PRO A 3 -7.97 -12.87 35.08
N GLY A 4 -8.59 -11.89 35.75
CA GLY A 4 -10.01 -11.96 36.12
C GLY A 4 -10.94 -11.84 34.90
N THR A 5 -12.22 -12.10 35.07
CA THR A 5 -13.24 -11.80 34.05
C THR A 5 -13.65 -10.33 34.12
N VAL A 6 -13.72 -9.64 32.99
CA VAL A 6 -14.12 -8.24 32.87
C VAL A 6 -15.49 -8.16 32.21
N SER A 7 -16.44 -7.46 32.84
CA SER A 7 -17.77 -7.26 32.27
C SER A 7 -17.78 -6.13 31.23
N ARG A 8 -18.79 -6.12 30.35
CA ARG A 8 -19.00 -5.01 29.41
C ARG A 8 -19.03 -3.65 30.09
N LYS A 9 -19.80 -3.53 31.18
CA LYS A 9 -19.94 -2.27 31.94
C LYS A 9 -18.63 -1.83 32.55
N GLU A 10 -17.76 -2.77 32.90
CA GLU A 10 -16.44 -2.44 33.41
C GLU A 10 -15.55 -1.92 32.29
N LEU A 11 -15.45 -2.65 31.17
CA LEU A 11 -14.70 -2.19 29.99
C LEU A 11 -15.12 -0.78 29.56
N GLU A 12 -16.42 -0.51 29.46
CA GLU A 12 -16.98 0.77 29.01
C GLU A 12 -16.68 1.96 29.95
N ARG A 13 -16.18 1.73 31.17
CA ARG A 13 -15.77 2.82 32.09
C ARG A 13 -14.42 3.42 31.72
N HIS A 14 -13.57 2.66 31.05
CA HIS A 14 -12.19 3.05 30.71
C HIS A 14 -12.15 3.66 29.30
N PHE A 15 -12.78 4.84 29.16
CA PHE A 15 -12.97 5.53 27.87
C PHE A 15 -12.26 6.89 27.75
N SER A 16 -11.47 7.29 28.75
CA SER A 16 -10.87 8.65 28.82
C SER A 16 -9.40 8.63 28.38
N LYS A 17 -8.81 9.78 28.03
CA LYS A 17 -7.42 9.83 27.54
C LYS A 17 -6.40 9.34 28.58
N GLU A 18 -6.75 9.46 29.85
CA GLU A 18 -5.94 9.05 31.00
C GLU A 18 -6.32 7.65 31.53
N ASP A 19 -7.30 6.98 30.90
CA ASP A 19 -7.80 5.67 31.30
C ASP A 19 -8.47 4.96 30.12
N ILE A 20 -7.71 4.16 29.37
CA ILE A 20 -8.10 3.53 28.10
C ILE A 20 -7.92 2.02 28.17
N TRP A 21 -9.04 1.29 28.21
CA TRP A 21 -9.04 -0.15 27.99
C TRP A 21 -9.67 -0.51 26.65
N VAL A 22 -9.22 -1.60 26.05
CA VAL A 22 -9.80 -2.17 24.83
C VAL A 22 -9.90 -3.69 24.94
N ALA A 23 -10.88 -4.29 24.27
CA ALA A 23 -10.95 -5.74 24.12
C ALA A 23 -10.47 -6.19 22.73
N ILE A 24 -9.63 -7.22 22.70
CA ILE A 24 -9.09 -7.83 21.47
C ILE A 24 -9.11 -9.34 21.65
N ASP A 25 -9.82 -10.06 20.77
CA ASP A 25 -10.02 -11.51 20.87
C ASP A 25 -10.56 -11.97 22.22
N GLY A 26 -11.43 -11.16 22.82
CA GLY A 26 -12.00 -11.41 24.14
C GLY A 26 -11.03 -11.17 25.31
N GLU A 27 -9.80 -10.74 25.08
CA GLU A 27 -8.87 -10.30 26.12
C GLU A 27 -8.96 -8.79 26.31
N VAL A 28 -8.96 -8.32 27.56
CA VAL A 28 -9.02 -6.89 27.91
C VAL A 28 -7.62 -6.38 28.24
N TRP A 29 -7.23 -5.30 27.59
CA TRP A 29 -5.90 -4.69 27.70
C TRP A 29 -6.00 -3.22 28.11
N ASP A 30 -5.20 -2.83 29.10
CA ASP A 30 -4.94 -1.44 29.44
C ASP A 30 -3.86 -0.86 28.52
N VAL A 31 -4.27 0.03 27.63
CA VAL A 31 -3.38 0.65 26.63
C VAL A 31 -3.07 2.12 26.96
N THR A 32 -3.39 2.57 28.18
CA THR A 32 -3.22 3.96 28.62
C THR A 32 -1.79 4.45 28.41
N ASP A 33 -0.79 3.73 28.93
CA ASP A 33 0.64 4.07 28.78
C ASP A 33 1.15 3.97 27.34
N PHE A 34 0.45 3.21 26.50
CA PHE A 34 0.81 2.98 25.10
C PHE A 34 0.20 4.04 24.16
N VAL A 35 -0.79 4.82 24.63
CA VAL A 35 -1.56 5.74 23.78
C VAL A 35 -0.69 6.76 23.04
N GLY A 36 0.36 7.27 23.70
CA GLY A 36 1.31 8.22 23.12
C GLY A 36 2.31 7.57 22.14
N GLN A 37 2.45 6.25 22.21
CA GLN A 37 3.45 5.47 21.47
C GLN A 37 2.84 4.79 20.23
N HIS A 38 1.50 4.64 20.19
CA HIS A 38 0.79 3.89 19.17
C HIS A 38 1.12 4.34 17.71
N PRO A 39 1.56 3.42 16.82
CA PRO A 39 1.87 3.69 15.42
C PRO A 39 0.71 4.25 14.57
N GLY A 40 -0.55 4.06 15.01
CA GLY A 40 -1.73 4.64 14.38
C GLY A 40 -2.04 6.08 14.81
N GLY A 41 -1.34 6.61 15.82
CA GLY A 41 -1.69 7.87 16.51
C GLY A 41 -2.55 7.61 17.75
N SER A 42 -2.57 8.56 18.69
CA SER A 42 -3.29 8.44 19.96
C SER A 42 -4.80 8.50 19.81
N GLN A 43 -5.29 9.32 18.88
CA GLN A 43 -6.72 9.55 18.69
C GLN A 43 -7.50 8.26 18.38
N VAL A 44 -6.94 7.35 17.59
CA VAL A 44 -7.64 6.09 17.24
C VAL A 44 -7.88 5.19 18.44
N LEU A 45 -6.97 5.19 19.43
CA LEU A 45 -7.17 4.42 20.66
C LEU A 45 -8.22 5.10 21.55
N ILE A 46 -8.20 6.44 21.62
CA ILE A 46 -9.19 7.22 22.36
C ILE A 46 -10.60 7.02 21.77
N ASP A 47 -10.75 7.09 20.44
CA ASP A 47 -12.04 6.92 19.75
C ASP A 47 -12.67 5.53 19.97
N HIS A 48 -11.83 4.53 20.30
CA HIS A 48 -12.24 3.15 20.51
C HIS A 48 -12.06 2.68 21.97
N ALA A 49 -11.80 3.60 22.89
CA ALA A 49 -11.66 3.31 24.30
C ALA A 49 -12.96 2.73 24.87
N GLY A 50 -12.85 1.70 25.71
CA GLY A 50 -13.96 0.97 26.30
C GLY A 50 -14.75 0.07 25.32
N LYS A 51 -14.17 -0.32 24.18
CA LYS A 51 -14.84 -1.13 23.15
C LYS A 51 -14.05 -2.41 22.81
N ASP A 52 -14.75 -3.37 22.21
CA ASP A 52 -14.11 -4.45 21.46
C ASP A 52 -13.62 -3.92 20.10
N VAL A 53 -12.32 -4.06 19.86
CA VAL A 53 -11.64 -3.57 18.65
C VAL A 53 -11.03 -4.70 17.84
N THR A 54 -11.43 -5.95 18.08
CA THR A 54 -10.85 -7.16 17.49
C THR A 54 -10.76 -7.07 15.96
N THR A 55 -11.87 -6.74 15.30
CA THR A 55 -11.95 -6.64 13.83
C THR A 55 -10.99 -5.57 13.29
N LEU A 56 -10.96 -4.39 13.92
CA LEU A 56 -10.07 -3.30 13.54
C LEU A 56 -8.60 -3.67 13.76
N PHE A 57 -8.30 -4.29 14.90
CA PHE A 57 -6.94 -4.67 15.29
C PHE A 57 -6.36 -5.70 14.31
N LYS A 58 -7.09 -6.79 14.05
CA LYS A 58 -6.66 -7.88 13.16
C LYS A 58 -6.48 -7.44 11.70
N GLY A 59 -7.25 -6.46 11.25
CA GLY A 59 -7.12 -5.90 9.90
C GLY A 59 -5.86 -5.06 9.71
N ILE A 60 -5.33 -4.46 10.78
CA ILE A 60 -4.21 -3.51 10.69
C ILE A 60 -2.89 -4.10 11.19
N HIS A 61 -2.92 -5.02 12.15
CA HIS A 61 -1.73 -5.45 12.89
C HIS A 61 -1.32 -6.90 12.57
N PRO A 62 0.01 -7.16 12.48
CA PRO A 62 0.55 -8.52 12.45
C PRO A 62 0.22 -9.33 13.71
N VAL A 63 0.23 -10.65 13.57
CA VAL A 63 0.18 -11.57 14.72
C VAL A 63 1.41 -11.31 15.60
N GLY A 64 1.25 -11.36 16.93
CA GLY A 64 2.32 -11.05 17.87
C GLY A 64 2.46 -9.57 18.25
N THR A 65 1.68 -8.67 17.63
CA THR A 65 1.78 -7.22 17.89
C THR A 65 1.53 -6.87 19.35
N LEU A 66 0.55 -7.49 20.01
CA LEU A 66 0.26 -7.23 21.43
C LEU A 66 1.44 -7.65 22.30
N GLN A 67 1.93 -8.88 22.12
CA GLN A 67 3.03 -9.47 22.88
C GLN A 67 4.35 -8.70 22.70
N SER A 68 4.53 -8.06 21.54
CA SER A 68 5.74 -7.30 21.24
C SER A 68 5.72 -5.87 21.79
N ASN A 69 4.55 -5.32 22.13
CA ASN A 69 4.39 -3.90 22.47
C ASN A 69 3.75 -3.66 23.84
N LEU A 70 3.02 -4.62 24.39
CA LEU A 70 2.34 -4.53 25.67
C LEU A 70 2.93 -5.57 26.63
N ARG A 71 2.93 -5.22 27.91
CA ARG A 71 3.40 -6.09 28.98
C ARG A 71 2.26 -6.92 29.55
N GLU A 72 2.57 -8.05 30.17
CA GLU A 72 1.54 -8.94 30.75
C GLU A 72 0.77 -8.26 31.91
N ASP A 73 1.37 -7.31 32.64
CA ASP A 73 0.68 -6.51 33.67
C ASP A 73 -0.38 -5.58 33.09
N GLN A 74 -0.35 -5.32 31.78
CA GLN A 74 -1.37 -4.55 31.08
C GLN A 74 -2.56 -5.40 30.62
N ARG A 75 -2.52 -6.72 30.82
CA ARG A 75 -3.63 -7.62 30.53
C ARG A 75 -4.57 -7.69 31.74
N MET A 76 -5.72 -7.04 31.62
CA MET A 76 -6.68 -6.88 32.72
C MET A 76 -7.54 -8.11 32.94
N GLY A 77 -7.77 -8.91 31.90
CA GLY A 77 -8.68 -10.04 31.99
C GLY A 77 -9.16 -10.58 30.66
N THR A 78 -10.21 -11.39 30.72
CA THR A 78 -11.02 -11.76 29.55
C THR A 78 -12.44 -11.27 29.72
N LEU A 79 -13.10 -10.90 28.63
CA LEU A 79 -14.51 -10.56 28.65
C LEU A 79 -15.36 -11.72 29.18
N ASP A 80 -16.39 -11.39 29.97
CA ASP A 80 -17.40 -12.37 30.34
C ASP A 80 -18.27 -12.79 29.14
N THR A 81 -18.98 -13.92 29.28
CA THR A 81 -19.76 -14.50 28.18
C THR A 81 -20.86 -13.55 27.67
N GLU A 82 -21.46 -12.76 28.56
CA GLU A 82 -22.50 -11.78 28.18
C GLU A 82 -21.91 -10.65 27.34
N ALA A 83 -20.73 -10.13 27.71
CA ALA A 83 -20.02 -9.10 26.96
C ALA A 83 -19.60 -9.60 25.57
N VAL A 84 -19.06 -10.83 25.48
CA VAL A 84 -18.70 -11.45 24.19
C VAL A 84 -19.91 -11.54 23.27
N GLN A 85 -21.06 -12.01 23.79
CA GLN A 85 -22.30 -12.10 23.01
C GLN A 85 -22.82 -10.73 22.58
N TYR A 86 -22.75 -9.73 23.47
CA TYR A 86 -23.17 -8.37 23.15
C TYR A 86 -22.36 -7.78 21.98
N TYR A 87 -21.02 -7.85 22.03
CA TYR A 87 -20.18 -7.31 20.97
C TYR A 87 -20.30 -8.12 19.67
N ALA A 88 -20.56 -9.43 19.74
CA ALA A 88 -20.88 -10.24 18.56
C ALA A 88 -22.21 -9.82 17.90
N ASN A 89 -23.20 -9.39 18.70
CA ASN A 89 -24.51 -8.96 18.22
C ASN A 89 -24.56 -7.49 17.76
N LEU A 90 -23.50 -6.71 18.00
CA LEU A 90 -23.37 -5.33 17.54
C LEU A 90 -23.05 -5.19 16.04
N GLN A 91 -23.16 -6.28 15.26
CA GLN A 91 -22.97 -6.24 13.80
C GLN A 91 -23.76 -5.09 13.20
N GLY A 92 -23.03 -4.12 12.63
CA GLY A 92 -23.62 -2.88 12.13
C GLY A 92 -24.24 -3.07 10.75
N ASP A 93 -24.95 -2.04 10.27
CA ASP A 93 -25.46 -1.99 8.89
C ASP A 93 -24.36 -2.26 7.84
N GLU A 94 -23.11 -1.85 8.13
CA GLU A 94 -21.96 -2.12 7.27
C GLU A 94 -21.58 -3.60 7.22
N ASP A 95 -21.68 -4.33 8.34
CA ASP A 95 -21.35 -5.76 8.38
C ASP A 95 -22.37 -6.57 7.60
N SER A 96 -23.67 -6.26 7.76
CA SER A 96 -24.73 -6.89 6.97
C SER A 96 -24.58 -6.59 5.48
N ARG A 97 -24.25 -5.35 5.11
CA ARG A 97 -23.94 -4.97 3.73
C ARG A 97 -22.76 -5.77 3.17
N ILE A 98 -21.67 -5.90 3.92
CA ILE A 98 -20.47 -6.62 3.50
C ILE A 98 -20.76 -8.11 3.35
N GLU A 99 -21.53 -8.70 4.26
CA GLU A 99 -21.93 -10.12 4.18
C GLU A 99 -22.78 -10.38 2.94
N GLN A 100 -23.79 -9.53 2.68
CA GLN A 100 -24.60 -9.61 1.46
C GLN A 100 -23.74 -9.43 0.20
N ALA A 101 -22.83 -8.46 0.21
CA ALA A 101 -21.92 -8.22 -0.90
C ALA A 101 -21.00 -9.43 -1.15
N ARG A 102 -20.46 -10.07 -0.10
CA ARG A 102 -19.67 -11.31 -0.17
C ARG A 102 -20.49 -12.47 -0.71
N ALA A 103 -21.72 -12.63 -0.25
CA ALA A 103 -22.63 -13.69 -0.73
C ALA A 103 -23.02 -13.51 -2.21
N SER A 104 -23.07 -12.26 -2.70
CA SER A 104 -23.35 -11.92 -4.09
C SER A 104 -22.11 -11.77 -4.98
N LEU A 105 -20.91 -12.02 -4.44
CA LEU A 105 -19.67 -11.80 -5.16
C LEU A 105 -19.57 -12.76 -6.35
N ILE A 106 -19.41 -12.20 -7.54
CA ILE A 106 -19.28 -12.98 -8.78
C ILE A 106 -17.97 -13.79 -8.79
N GLY A 107 -17.93 -14.86 -9.58
CA GLY A 107 -16.70 -15.62 -9.78
C GLY A 107 -15.61 -14.75 -10.41
N VAL A 108 -14.35 -14.97 -10.01
CA VAL A 108 -13.20 -14.14 -10.43
C VAL A 108 -13.01 -14.13 -11.95
N ASP A 109 -13.37 -15.21 -12.64
CA ASP A 109 -13.32 -15.32 -14.11
C ASP A 109 -14.26 -14.36 -14.84
N SER A 110 -15.31 -13.87 -14.16
CA SER A 110 -16.24 -12.87 -14.72
C SER A 110 -15.68 -11.45 -14.70
N ILE A 111 -14.52 -11.23 -14.06
CA ILE A 111 -13.84 -9.93 -14.04
C ILE A 111 -13.09 -9.74 -15.35
N ILE A 112 -13.34 -8.62 -16.02
CA ILE A 112 -12.81 -8.33 -17.37
C ILE A 112 -11.71 -7.28 -17.34
N THR A 113 -11.84 -6.26 -16.49
CA THR A 113 -10.88 -5.15 -16.39
C THR A 113 -10.42 -4.93 -14.95
N LEU A 114 -9.30 -4.24 -14.75
CA LEU A 114 -8.84 -3.87 -13.41
C LEU A 114 -9.82 -2.96 -12.67
N ASP A 115 -10.59 -2.15 -13.40
CA ASP A 115 -11.60 -1.26 -12.82
C ASP A 115 -12.80 -2.01 -12.26
N ASP A 116 -13.08 -3.21 -12.75
CA ASP A 116 -14.16 -4.05 -12.23
C ASP A 116 -13.84 -4.53 -10.80
N PHE A 117 -12.56 -4.83 -10.51
CA PHE A 117 -12.15 -5.11 -9.12
C PHE A 117 -12.49 -3.97 -8.19
N GLU A 118 -12.23 -2.71 -8.59
CA GLU A 118 -12.52 -1.54 -7.76
C GLU A 118 -14.03 -1.41 -7.48
N LYS A 119 -14.87 -1.61 -8.51
CA LYS A 119 -16.34 -1.58 -8.38
C LYS A 119 -16.85 -2.63 -7.39
N HIS A 120 -16.34 -3.86 -7.48
CA HIS A 120 -16.76 -4.97 -6.63
C HIS A 120 -16.11 -4.94 -5.23
N ALA A 121 -14.92 -4.36 -5.07
CA ALA A 121 -14.25 -4.25 -3.78
C ALA A 121 -14.93 -3.23 -2.85
N ARG A 122 -15.47 -2.14 -3.40
CA ARG A 122 -16.11 -1.08 -2.60
C ARG A 122 -17.18 -1.59 -1.61
N PRO A 123 -18.20 -2.39 -2.02
CA PRO A 123 -19.21 -2.89 -1.10
C PRO A 123 -18.69 -3.97 -0.13
N LEU A 124 -17.49 -4.52 -0.34
CA LEU A 124 -16.87 -5.51 0.54
C LEU A 124 -16.03 -4.91 1.67
N LEU A 125 -15.82 -3.59 1.62
CA LEU A 125 -14.98 -2.87 2.56
C LEU A 125 -15.83 -2.12 3.59
N GLN A 126 -15.30 -2.04 4.80
CA GLN A 126 -15.70 -1.03 5.77
C GLN A 126 -15.41 0.35 5.17
N THR A 127 -16.25 1.34 5.50
CA THR A 127 -16.08 2.72 4.99
C THR A 127 -14.68 3.28 5.30
N SER A 128 -14.14 2.98 6.49
CA SER A 128 -12.79 3.36 6.90
C SER A 128 -11.69 2.72 6.02
N ALA A 129 -11.83 1.44 5.69
CA ALA A 129 -10.90 0.70 4.83
C ALA A 129 -10.94 1.22 3.39
N TRP A 130 -12.14 1.40 2.82
CA TRP A 130 -12.31 2.01 1.50
C TRP A 130 -11.64 3.37 1.44
N ASN A 131 -11.90 4.23 2.43
CA ASN A 131 -11.29 5.55 2.50
C ASN A 131 -9.77 5.48 2.60
N TYR A 132 -9.20 4.54 3.35
CA TYR A 132 -7.75 4.37 3.46
C TYR A 132 -7.08 3.98 2.13
N PHE A 133 -7.71 3.08 1.37
CA PHE A 133 -7.19 2.61 0.08
C PHE A 133 -7.42 3.61 -1.05
N SER A 134 -8.61 4.22 -1.12
CA SER A 134 -9.01 5.06 -2.26
C SER A 134 -8.49 6.50 -2.19
N PHE A 135 -8.10 7.01 -1.01
CA PHE A 135 -7.74 8.44 -0.90
C PHE A 135 -6.48 8.84 -1.67
N GLY A 136 -6.48 10.10 -2.10
CA GLY A 136 -5.31 10.90 -2.47
C GLY A 136 -5.15 12.13 -1.57
N ALA A 137 -4.03 12.85 -1.71
CA ALA A 137 -3.76 14.04 -0.90
C ALA A 137 -4.58 15.27 -1.34
N ASP A 138 -4.98 16.09 -0.37
CA ASP A 138 -5.59 17.42 -0.51
C ASP A 138 -6.82 17.52 -1.45
N GLY A 139 -6.63 17.83 -2.73
CA GLY A 139 -7.72 17.86 -3.72
C GLY A 139 -7.79 16.60 -4.58
N GLU A 140 -6.90 15.64 -4.35
CA GLU A 140 -6.70 14.41 -5.12
C GLU A 140 -6.38 14.67 -6.61
N HIS A 141 -5.85 15.86 -6.95
CA HIS A 141 -5.51 16.24 -8.32
C HIS A 141 -4.37 15.39 -8.88
N THR A 142 -3.29 15.21 -8.11
CA THR A 142 -2.18 14.33 -8.51
C THR A 142 -2.67 12.90 -8.76
N MET A 143 -3.52 12.37 -7.87
CA MET A 143 -4.03 11.01 -7.99
C MET A 143 -4.77 10.78 -9.30
N ARG A 144 -5.63 11.71 -9.71
CA ARG A 144 -6.34 11.66 -10.99
C ARG A 144 -5.39 11.88 -12.17
N ASN A 145 -4.53 12.91 -12.09
CA ASN A 145 -3.58 13.25 -13.15
C ASN A 145 -2.61 12.09 -13.46
N ASN A 146 -2.27 11.25 -12.48
CA ASN A 146 -1.47 10.05 -12.72
C ASN A 146 -2.10 9.11 -13.77
N SER A 147 -3.41 8.93 -13.74
CA SER A 147 -4.13 8.12 -14.73
C SER A 147 -4.39 8.92 -16.01
N ASP A 148 -4.82 10.19 -15.87
CA ASP A 148 -5.11 11.06 -17.02
C ASP A 148 -3.89 11.26 -17.95
N ALA A 149 -2.67 11.28 -17.40
CA ALA A 149 -1.45 11.41 -18.19
C ALA A 149 -1.30 10.32 -19.26
N TYR A 150 -1.68 9.08 -18.95
CA TYR A 150 -1.65 7.99 -19.93
C TYR A 150 -2.64 8.22 -21.08
N GLN A 151 -3.76 8.90 -20.83
CA GLN A 151 -4.75 9.23 -21.87
C GLN A 151 -4.28 10.34 -22.82
N ARG A 152 -3.23 11.09 -22.44
CA ARG A 152 -2.63 12.12 -23.27
C ARG A 152 -1.57 11.59 -24.25
N VAL A 153 -1.19 10.32 -24.11
CA VAL A 153 -0.24 9.63 -25.00
C VAL A 153 -0.96 8.69 -25.95
N TRP A 154 -0.68 8.83 -27.25
CA TRP A 154 -1.29 8.02 -28.31
C TRP A 154 -0.28 7.07 -28.93
N PHE A 155 -0.73 5.93 -29.43
CA PHE A 155 0.13 4.96 -30.11
C PHE A 155 0.26 5.25 -31.61
N ARG A 156 1.40 4.85 -32.19
CA ARG A 156 1.71 4.87 -33.61
C ARG A 156 1.97 3.44 -34.11
N PRO A 157 0.90 2.64 -34.31
CA PRO A 157 1.04 1.22 -34.64
C PRO A 157 1.72 0.99 -35.99
N ARG A 158 2.44 -0.12 -36.10
CA ARG A 158 3.19 -0.51 -37.30
C ARG A 158 2.55 -1.76 -37.91
N VAL A 159 2.03 -1.60 -39.13
CA VAL A 159 1.28 -2.65 -39.84
C VAL A 159 2.19 -3.53 -40.72
N LEU A 160 1.64 -4.64 -41.22
CA LEU A 160 2.32 -5.61 -42.08
C LEU A 160 3.59 -6.20 -41.45
N ARG A 161 3.50 -6.52 -40.15
CA ARG A 161 4.55 -7.21 -39.39
C ARG A 161 4.03 -8.55 -38.91
N ASP A 162 4.89 -9.56 -38.91
CA ASP A 162 4.56 -10.86 -38.32
C ASP A 162 4.55 -10.73 -36.79
N VAL A 163 3.39 -10.99 -36.20
CA VAL A 163 3.14 -10.92 -34.76
C VAL A 163 2.47 -12.20 -34.26
N THR A 164 2.72 -13.32 -34.96
CA THR A 164 2.17 -14.63 -34.61
C THR A 164 2.61 -15.05 -33.21
N GLU A 165 3.87 -14.84 -32.89
CA GLU A 165 4.46 -15.11 -31.57
C GLU A 165 4.86 -13.80 -30.88
N CYS A 166 4.52 -13.68 -29.59
CA CYS A 166 4.89 -12.56 -28.75
C CYS A 166 5.45 -13.06 -27.42
N ASP A 167 6.54 -12.44 -26.98
CA ASP A 167 7.16 -12.68 -25.68
C ASP A 167 7.27 -11.34 -24.93
N MET A 168 6.66 -11.29 -23.75
CA MET A 168 6.70 -10.14 -22.86
C MET A 168 7.46 -10.42 -21.56
N SER A 169 8.14 -11.55 -21.46
CA SER A 169 8.98 -11.85 -20.31
C SER A 169 10.14 -10.88 -20.20
N THR A 170 10.60 -10.64 -18.96
CA THR A 170 11.70 -9.72 -18.67
C THR A 170 12.37 -10.07 -17.34
N GLU A 171 13.30 -9.23 -16.90
CA GLU A 171 13.92 -9.29 -15.58
C GLU A 171 13.70 -8.00 -14.78
N VAL A 172 13.16 -8.14 -13.58
CA VAL A 172 13.03 -7.05 -12.61
C VAL A 172 14.08 -7.26 -11.52
N LEU A 173 15.12 -6.41 -11.52
CA LEU A 173 16.28 -6.53 -10.63
C LEU A 173 16.95 -7.92 -10.70
N GLY A 174 17.04 -8.50 -11.91
CA GLY A 174 17.58 -9.84 -12.14
C GLY A 174 16.64 -11.00 -11.80
N VAL A 175 15.43 -10.73 -11.30
CA VAL A 175 14.39 -11.74 -11.08
C VAL A 175 13.61 -11.91 -12.39
N LYS A 176 13.54 -13.15 -12.89
CA LYS A 176 12.69 -13.47 -14.05
C LYS A 176 11.24 -13.11 -13.76
N SER A 177 10.61 -12.44 -14.72
CA SER A 177 9.23 -12.00 -14.63
C SER A 177 8.49 -12.33 -15.92
N GLU A 178 7.27 -12.85 -15.80
CA GLU A 178 6.40 -13.22 -16.94
C GLU A 178 5.93 -12.01 -17.76
N MET A 179 6.05 -10.82 -17.18
CA MET A 179 5.64 -9.53 -17.74
C MET A 179 6.36 -8.39 -17.00
N PRO A 180 6.49 -7.19 -17.57
CA PRO A 180 7.25 -6.08 -17.00
C PRO A 180 6.42 -5.29 -15.98
N VAL A 181 5.87 -6.00 -15.00
CA VAL A 181 5.06 -5.43 -13.91
C VAL A 181 5.49 -6.01 -12.56
N TYR A 182 5.24 -5.28 -11.48
CA TYR A 182 5.44 -5.74 -10.11
C TYR A 182 4.33 -5.24 -9.18
N ILE A 183 4.14 -5.91 -8.04
CA ILE A 183 3.25 -5.41 -6.97
C ILE A 183 4.01 -4.34 -6.17
N SER A 184 3.58 -3.08 -6.30
CA SER A 184 4.13 -1.97 -5.51
C SER A 184 3.81 -2.16 -4.02
N PRO A 185 4.66 -1.65 -3.11
CA PRO A 185 4.46 -1.80 -1.68
C PRO A 185 3.21 -1.04 -1.23
N THR A 186 2.21 -1.81 -0.80
CA THR A 186 1.02 -1.31 -0.12
C THR A 186 0.99 -1.83 1.31
N ALA A 187 0.39 -1.04 2.20
CA ALA A 187 0.30 -1.37 3.61
C ALA A 187 -1.15 -1.62 3.98
N ARG A 188 -1.36 -2.38 5.05
CA ARG A 188 -2.66 -2.63 5.66
C ARG A 188 -3.63 -3.38 4.73
N ASN A 189 -3.13 -4.29 3.89
CA ASN A 189 -4.00 -5.06 2.99
C ASN A 189 -4.97 -5.96 3.79
N GLY A 190 -4.65 -6.27 5.06
CA GLY A 190 -5.53 -6.93 6.02
C GLY A 190 -6.90 -6.27 6.23
N LEU A 191 -7.02 -4.98 5.93
CA LEU A 191 -8.30 -4.25 5.98
C LEU A 191 -9.30 -4.70 4.90
N GLY A 192 -8.82 -5.25 3.79
CA GLY A 192 -9.65 -5.77 2.71
C GLY A 192 -9.84 -7.28 2.73
N GLN A 193 -8.78 -8.01 3.10
CA GLN A 193 -8.81 -9.46 3.17
C GLN A 193 -7.89 -9.95 4.31
N PRO A 194 -8.32 -10.91 5.15
CA PRO A 194 -7.60 -11.27 6.38
C PRO A 194 -6.14 -11.75 6.22
N LEU A 195 -5.83 -12.53 5.17
CA LEU A 195 -4.46 -12.95 4.86
C LEU A 195 -3.59 -11.76 4.42
N GLY A 196 -4.18 -10.65 3.97
CA GLY A 196 -3.47 -9.42 3.65
C GLY A 196 -2.34 -9.69 2.65
N GLU A 197 -1.14 -9.22 2.95
CA GLU A 197 0.01 -9.30 2.05
C GLU A 197 0.44 -10.74 1.70
N ILE A 198 0.08 -11.76 2.50
CA ILE A 198 0.30 -13.18 2.18
C ILE A 198 -0.49 -13.60 0.93
N ALA A 199 -1.74 -13.14 0.79
CA ALA A 199 -2.53 -13.45 -0.40
C ALA A 199 -1.93 -12.81 -1.66
N ALA A 200 -1.32 -11.61 -1.52
CA ALA A 200 -0.56 -11.00 -2.60
C ALA A 200 0.70 -11.80 -2.95
N THR A 201 1.39 -12.40 -1.97
CA THR A 201 2.53 -13.31 -2.20
C THR A 201 2.12 -14.53 -3.01
N GLN A 202 1.01 -15.17 -2.64
CA GLN A 202 0.49 -16.34 -3.34
C GLN A 202 0.07 -16.00 -4.79
N GLY A 203 -0.64 -14.89 -4.99
CA GLY A 203 -1.00 -14.43 -6.32
C GLY A 203 0.20 -14.02 -7.18
N ALA A 204 1.19 -13.34 -6.59
CA ALA A 204 2.43 -12.98 -7.29
C ALA A 204 3.21 -14.21 -7.77
N ALA A 205 3.20 -15.30 -6.99
CA ALA A 205 3.82 -16.57 -7.36
C ALA A 205 3.14 -17.20 -8.58
N ALA A 206 1.80 -17.21 -8.58
CA ALA A 206 1.01 -17.77 -9.68
C ALA A 206 1.23 -16.99 -10.99
N SER A 207 1.31 -15.67 -10.90
CA SER A 207 1.50 -14.80 -12.07
C SER A 207 2.96 -14.61 -12.50
N GLY A 208 3.93 -15.11 -11.73
CA GLY A 208 5.36 -14.97 -12.01
C GLY A 208 5.84 -13.52 -12.02
N VAL A 209 5.41 -12.71 -11.03
CA VAL A 209 5.79 -11.29 -10.90
C VAL A 209 6.41 -11.00 -9.53
N LEU A 210 7.28 -9.99 -9.47
CA LEU A 210 7.89 -9.57 -8.20
C LEU A 210 6.85 -8.89 -7.30
N GLN A 211 6.83 -9.26 -6.01
CA GLN A 211 6.15 -8.50 -4.97
C GLN A 211 7.16 -7.68 -4.16
N VAL A 212 6.84 -6.41 -3.91
CA VAL A 212 7.56 -5.58 -2.95
C VAL A 212 6.70 -5.40 -1.70
N LEU A 213 7.15 -5.95 -0.57
CA LEU A 213 6.43 -5.88 0.72
C LEU A 213 6.70 -4.56 1.44
N SER A 214 5.67 -3.88 1.95
CA SER A 214 5.88 -2.74 2.86
C SER A 214 6.28 -3.20 4.26
N HIS A 215 7.28 -2.56 4.90
CA HIS A 215 7.60 -2.83 6.32
C HIS A 215 6.49 -2.44 7.32
N VAL A 216 5.45 -1.74 6.88
CA VAL A 216 4.23 -1.45 7.66
C VAL A 216 3.00 -2.21 7.14
N ALA A 217 3.23 -3.38 6.52
CA ALA A 217 2.22 -4.35 6.11
C ALA A 217 1.38 -4.86 7.30
N SER A 218 0.18 -5.40 7.02
CA SER A 218 -0.63 -6.10 8.03
C SER A 218 -0.01 -7.43 8.45
N ARG A 219 0.83 -8.04 7.59
CA ARG A 219 1.58 -9.26 7.89
C ARG A 219 3.07 -8.98 8.00
N SER A 220 3.73 -9.69 8.91
CA SER A 220 5.17 -9.52 9.15
C SER A 220 5.98 -10.01 7.94
N LEU A 221 7.20 -9.50 7.82
CA LEU A 221 8.14 -9.97 6.78
C LEU A 221 8.38 -11.49 6.91
N THR A 222 8.51 -12.01 8.13
CA THR A 222 8.69 -13.45 8.37
C THR A 222 7.51 -14.28 7.83
N GLU A 223 6.27 -13.89 8.13
CA GLU A 223 5.07 -14.59 7.63
C GLU A 223 5.03 -14.59 6.09
N VAL A 224 5.33 -13.45 5.47
CA VAL A 224 5.37 -13.32 4.01
C VAL A 224 6.48 -14.17 3.40
N MET A 225 7.69 -14.16 3.98
CA MET A 225 8.82 -14.94 3.49
C MET A 225 8.58 -16.46 3.62
N GLN A 226 7.82 -16.89 4.63
CA GLN A 226 7.38 -18.28 4.82
C GLN A 226 6.28 -18.70 3.85
N ALA A 227 5.45 -17.77 3.39
CA ALA A 227 4.36 -18.04 2.45
C ALA A 227 4.78 -18.11 0.98
N ARG A 228 6.06 -17.83 0.68
CA ARG A 228 6.59 -17.83 -0.69
C ARG A 228 6.53 -19.20 -1.33
N ALA A 229 6.27 -19.24 -2.63
CA ALA A 229 6.54 -20.42 -3.43
C ALA A 229 8.05 -20.66 -3.57
N ASN A 230 8.44 -21.89 -3.92
CA ASN A 230 9.86 -22.22 -4.12
C ASN A 230 10.46 -21.37 -5.25
N GLY A 231 11.59 -20.71 -4.99
CA GLY A 231 12.27 -19.82 -5.94
C GLY A 231 11.59 -18.46 -6.15
N GLN A 232 10.51 -18.15 -5.43
CA GLN A 232 9.88 -16.83 -5.49
C GLN A 232 10.69 -15.82 -4.67
N GLU A 233 11.06 -14.70 -5.30
CA GLU A 233 11.77 -13.61 -4.65
C GLU A 233 10.82 -12.49 -4.17
N ILE A 234 11.21 -11.80 -3.09
CA ILE A 234 10.45 -10.71 -2.48
C ILE A 234 11.35 -9.50 -2.27
N GLY A 235 10.94 -8.35 -2.81
CA GLY A 235 11.52 -7.05 -2.44
C GLY A 235 10.92 -6.54 -1.14
N TRP A 236 11.64 -5.71 -0.40
CA TRP A 236 11.17 -5.14 0.87
C TRP A 236 11.36 -3.63 0.93
N GLN A 237 10.28 -2.92 1.25
CA GLN A 237 10.23 -1.46 1.31
C GLN A 237 10.35 -0.95 2.74
N ILE A 238 11.27 -0.01 2.96
CA ILE A 238 11.52 0.64 4.26
C ILE A 238 11.22 2.15 4.22
N TYR A 239 10.62 2.66 5.30
CA TYR A 239 10.66 4.07 5.67
C TYR A 239 11.70 4.18 6.76
N MET A 240 12.60 5.15 6.62
CA MET A 240 13.70 5.29 7.55
C MET A 240 13.21 5.71 8.94
N ASP A 241 13.64 4.98 9.95
CA ASP A 241 13.43 5.35 11.35
C ASP A 241 14.39 6.51 11.71
N PRO A 242 13.93 7.56 12.43
CA PRO A 242 14.81 8.60 12.94
C PRO A 242 15.94 8.06 13.85
N ASP A 243 15.70 6.96 14.55
CA ASP A 243 16.73 6.20 15.24
C ASP A 243 17.41 5.22 14.27
N ARG A 244 18.58 5.64 13.75
CA ARG A 244 19.36 4.85 12.80
C ARG A 244 19.74 3.45 13.31
N SER A 245 19.84 3.26 14.63
CA SER A 245 20.14 1.93 15.20
C SER A 245 18.97 0.96 15.00
N LYS A 246 17.73 1.45 15.11
CA LYS A 246 16.52 0.65 14.83
C LYS A 246 16.40 0.35 13.35
N ALA A 247 16.62 1.35 12.49
CA ALA A 247 16.63 1.15 11.05
C ALA A 247 17.69 0.12 10.62
N GLU A 248 18.90 0.17 11.20
CA GLU A 248 19.94 -0.83 10.96
C GLU A 248 19.50 -2.23 11.36
N ALA A 249 18.93 -2.39 12.56
CA ALA A 249 18.44 -3.69 13.03
C ALA A 249 17.36 -4.27 12.10
N GLN A 250 16.42 -3.43 11.65
CA GLN A 250 15.37 -3.84 10.71
C GLN A 250 15.94 -4.26 9.36
N ILE A 251 16.89 -3.49 8.80
CA ILE A 251 17.56 -3.83 7.54
C ILE A 251 18.31 -5.15 7.67
N ARG A 252 19.10 -5.34 8.72
CA ARG A 252 19.86 -6.58 8.93
C ARG A 252 18.95 -7.79 9.09
N GLU A 253 17.81 -7.65 9.76
CA GLU A 253 16.84 -8.73 9.88
C GLU A 253 16.22 -9.06 8.51
N ALA A 254 15.88 -8.06 7.70
CA ALA A 254 15.37 -8.29 6.34
C ALA A 254 16.40 -9.02 5.46
N VAL A 255 17.68 -8.60 5.51
CA VAL A 255 18.79 -9.28 4.82
C VAL A 255 18.92 -10.73 5.27
N LYS A 256 18.86 -10.98 6.59
CA LYS A 256 18.95 -12.33 7.16
C LYS A 256 17.77 -13.23 6.77
N LEU A 257 16.57 -12.67 6.66
CA LEU A 257 15.39 -13.38 6.17
C LEU A 257 15.47 -13.68 4.65
N GLY A 258 16.44 -13.10 3.94
CA GLY A 258 16.72 -13.39 2.54
C GLY A 258 15.81 -12.64 1.58
N VAL A 259 15.45 -11.39 1.87
CA VAL A 259 14.79 -10.52 0.89
C VAL A 259 15.70 -10.31 -0.31
N HIS A 260 15.13 -10.14 -1.50
CA HIS A 260 15.88 -9.95 -2.74
C HIS A 260 16.37 -8.52 -2.96
N SER A 261 15.65 -7.52 -2.45
CA SER A 261 16.00 -6.10 -2.65
C SER A 261 15.45 -5.21 -1.54
N ILE A 262 16.08 -4.05 -1.33
CA ILE A 262 15.65 -3.03 -0.36
C ILE A 262 15.18 -1.78 -1.09
N TRP A 263 13.96 -1.33 -0.81
CA TRP A 263 13.32 -0.19 -1.47
C TRP A 263 13.15 0.95 -0.44
N LEU A 264 14.03 1.94 -0.49
CA LEU A 264 13.94 3.12 0.38
C LEU A 264 12.89 4.08 -0.17
N THR A 265 11.84 4.35 0.59
CA THR A 265 10.83 5.34 0.19
C THR A 265 11.16 6.73 0.72
N VAL A 266 11.31 7.71 -0.18
CA VAL A 266 11.77 9.08 0.12
C VAL A 266 10.71 10.17 -0.06
N ASP A 267 9.54 9.84 -0.65
CA ASP A 267 8.45 10.78 -0.94
C ASP A 267 7.48 11.03 0.24
N ARG A 268 7.79 10.51 1.44
CA ARG A 268 6.91 10.57 2.63
C ARG A 268 7.54 11.33 3.80
N GLN A 269 7.92 12.58 3.54
CA GLN A 269 8.53 13.46 4.56
C GLN A 269 7.48 14.14 5.46
N ALA A 270 6.22 14.25 5.00
CA ALA A 270 5.13 14.87 5.75
C ALA A 270 3.83 14.06 5.67
N VAL A 271 2.92 14.27 6.63
CA VAL A 271 1.56 13.71 6.62
C VAL A 271 0.62 14.70 5.92
N CYS A 272 -0.01 14.27 4.82
CA CYS A 272 -0.96 15.09 4.07
C CYS A 272 -2.29 15.30 4.82
N THR A 273 -2.93 16.46 4.62
CA THR A 273 -4.07 16.93 5.43
C THR A 273 -5.36 16.11 5.25
N LEU A 274 -5.61 15.56 4.06
CA LEU A 274 -6.81 14.74 3.79
C LEU A 274 -6.80 13.38 4.49
N ARG A 275 -5.62 12.84 4.82
CA ARG A 275 -5.53 11.62 5.64
C ARG A 275 -6.27 11.80 6.97
N SER A 276 -6.29 13.03 7.48
CA SER A 276 -6.93 13.38 8.75
C SER A 276 -8.40 13.76 8.61
N ARG A 277 -8.80 14.37 7.49
CA ARG A 277 -10.19 14.83 7.28
C ARG A 277 -11.20 13.68 7.16
N LYS A 278 -10.83 12.55 6.52
CA LYS A 278 -11.72 11.38 6.36
C LYS A 278 -11.77 10.48 7.60
N ILE A 279 -10.70 10.42 8.40
CA ILE A 279 -10.72 9.76 9.73
C ILE A 279 -11.70 10.52 10.66
N LEU A 280 -11.67 11.86 10.64
CA LEU A 280 -12.56 12.71 11.45
C LEU A 280 -14.04 12.71 11.02
N TYR A 281 -14.37 12.32 9.78
CA TYR A 281 -15.76 12.26 9.30
C TYR A 281 -16.45 10.96 9.74
N VAL A 282 -15.70 9.84 9.77
CA VAL A 282 -16.23 8.54 10.25
C VAL A 282 -16.50 8.58 11.76
N GLY A 283 -15.63 9.21 12.56
CA GLY A 283 -15.85 9.37 14.00
C GLY A 283 -17.12 10.15 14.37
N ARG A 284 -17.53 11.12 13.54
CA ARG A 284 -18.77 11.90 13.80
C ARG A 284 -20.06 11.18 13.38
N LEU A 285 -20.03 10.36 12.33
CA LEU A 285 -21.21 9.60 11.91
C LEU A 285 -21.56 8.48 12.90
N THR A 286 -20.58 7.99 13.67
CA THR A 286 -20.82 7.02 14.75
C THR A 286 -21.39 7.65 16.03
N GLU A 287 -21.22 8.96 16.25
CA GLU A 287 -21.82 9.67 17.39
C GLU A 287 -23.32 9.94 17.19
N ASP A 288 -23.80 10.02 15.95
CA ASP A 288 -25.17 10.42 15.61
C ASP A 288 -26.21 9.29 15.76
N ARG A 289 -25.80 8.09 16.20
CA ARG A 289 -26.68 6.91 16.29
C ARG A 289 -26.82 6.34 17.71
N GLY A 290 -27.00 7.19 18.72
CA GLY A 290 -27.47 6.65 20.02
C GLY A 290 -27.48 7.55 21.25
N HIS A 291 -27.03 8.82 21.19
CA HIS A 291 -27.07 9.68 22.36
C HIS A 291 -27.87 10.95 22.06
N SER A 292 -29.07 11.02 22.64
CA SER A 292 -29.89 12.23 22.69
C SER A 292 -29.15 13.28 23.54
N LEU A 293 -28.21 14.01 22.93
CA LEU A 293 -27.59 15.17 23.54
C LEU A 293 -28.59 16.33 23.49
N THR A 294 -29.04 16.75 24.67
CA THR A 294 -29.85 17.95 24.86
C THR A 294 -29.17 19.17 24.20
N PRO A 295 -29.90 20.07 23.49
CA PRO A 295 -29.31 21.14 22.68
C PRO A 295 -28.54 22.25 23.42
N GLN A 296 -28.28 22.12 24.72
CA GLN A 296 -27.82 23.21 25.57
C GLN A 296 -26.28 23.32 25.70
N ALA A 297 -25.51 22.36 25.20
CA ALA A 297 -24.04 22.33 25.33
C ALA A 297 -23.29 22.88 24.09
N ALA A 298 -23.99 23.44 23.11
CA ALA A 298 -23.40 23.80 21.81
C ALA A 298 -22.67 25.17 21.79
N HIS A 299 -22.53 25.86 22.93
CA HIS A 299 -21.98 27.22 22.96
C HIS A 299 -20.57 27.37 23.54
N ASP A 300 -20.00 26.36 24.21
CA ASP A 300 -18.72 26.49 24.92
C ASP A 300 -17.59 25.54 24.46
N SER A 301 -17.77 24.80 23.36
CA SER A 301 -16.67 24.03 22.76
C SER A 301 -16.14 24.75 21.52
N PRO A 302 -15.04 25.53 21.62
CA PRO A 302 -14.39 26.06 20.44
C PRO A 302 -13.90 24.86 19.63
N LEU A 303 -14.51 24.61 18.46
CA LEU A 303 -14.06 23.72 17.39
C LEU A 303 -12.63 23.26 17.63
N THR A 304 -12.41 22.05 18.17
CA THR A 304 -11.10 21.58 18.61
C THR A 304 -10.04 21.83 17.54
N ARG A 305 -9.22 22.85 17.77
CA ARG A 305 -8.31 23.53 16.84
C ARG A 305 -6.98 22.79 16.59
N GLU A 306 -6.92 21.49 16.84
CA GLU A 306 -5.67 20.75 16.62
C GLU A 306 -5.57 20.29 15.17
N MET A 307 -4.76 21.01 14.40
CA MET A 307 -4.31 20.52 13.10
C MET A 307 -3.44 19.27 13.29
N PRO A 308 -3.61 18.25 12.45
CA PRO A 308 -2.77 17.05 12.48
C PRO A 308 -1.29 17.42 12.40
N ARG A 309 -0.43 16.71 13.15
CA ARG A 309 1.02 16.91 13.05
C ARG A 309 1.50 16.62 11.63
N VAL A 310 2.14 17.62 11.03
CA VAL A 310 2.72 17.54 9.68
C VAL A 310 3.89 16.56 9.66
N ILE A 311 4.73 16.58 10.68
CA ILE A 311 5.87 15.67 10.83
C ILE A 311 5.45 14.49 11.70
N SER A 312 5.61 13.29 11.15
CA SER A 312 5.45 12.05 11.91
C SER A 312 6.75 11.77 12.66
N PRO A 313 6.75 11.58 13.99
CA PRO A 313 7.95 11.27 14.75
C PRO A 313 8.55 9.89 14.42
N ARG A 314 7.89 9.12 13.55
CA ARG A 314 8.29 7.77 13.11
C ARG A 314 8.91 7.71 11.71
N HIS A 315 8.92 8.81 10.96
CA HIS A 315 9.64 8.84 9.68
C HIS A 315 10.70 9.90 9.78
N ASP A 316 11.91 9.54 9.38
CA ASP A 316 12.99 10.50 9.34
C ASP A 316 12.75 11.55 8.25
N THR A 317 12.69 12.81 8.67
CA THR A 317 12.57 13.96 7.77
C THR A 317 13.93 14.50 7.32
N ASN A 318 15.02 13.95 7.85
CA ASN A 318 16.40 14.33 7.53
C ASN A 318 17.10 13.30 6.63
N LEU A 319 16.34 12.66 5.74
CA LEU A 319 16.88 11.77 4.72
C LEU A 319 17.72 12.53 3.71
N THR A 320 18.89 11.99 3.39
CA THR A 320 19.82 12.52 2.40
C THR A 320 20.32 11.41 1.47
N TRP A 321 20.95 11.79 0.36
CA TRP A 321 21.53 10.82 -0.56
C TRP A 321 22.58 9.88 0.07
N LYS A 322 23.24 10.31 1.17
CA LYS A 322 24.19 9.47 1.91
C LYS A 322 23.53 8.23 2.51
N ASP A 323 22.24 8.27 2.80
CA ASP A 323 21.51 7.15 3.37
C ASP A 323 21.39 5.98 2.37
N VAL A 324 21.45 6.24 1.06
CA VAL A 324 21.47 5.20 0.02
C VAL A 324 22.75 4.36 0.14
N GLY A 325 23.91 5.04 0.20
CA GLY A 325 25.20 4.37 0.41
C GLY A 325 25.29 3.65 1.77
N TRP A 326 24.67 4.21 2.81
CA TRP A 326 24.58 3.55 4.12
C TRP A 326 23.77 2.25 4.05
N ILE A 327 22.58 2.25 3.43
CA ILE A 327 21.78 1.02 3.24
C ILE A 327 22.57 -0.01 2.42
N LYS A 328 23.25 0.40 1.35
CA LYS A 328 24.13 -0.49 0.55
C LYS A 328 25.20 -1.16 1.42
N SER A 329 25.77 -0.44 2.39
CA SER A 329 26.77 -1.01 3.31
C SER A 329 26.19 -2.06 4.27
N LEU A 330 24.90 -1.98 4.59
CA LEU A 330 24.20 -2.91 5.47
C LEU A 330 23.64 -4.14 4.74
N ALA A 331 23.43 -4.02 3.43
CA ALA A 331 22.84 -5.03 2.56
C ALA A 331 23.76 -5.37 1.37
N PRO A 332 24.98 -5.88 1.62
CA PRO A 332 25.94 -6.15 0.57
C PRO A 332 25.40 -7.18 -0.43
N GLY A 333 25.51 -6.88 -1.73
CA GLY A 333 25.05 -7.74 -2.83
C GLY A 333 23.56 -7.62 -3.17
N LEU A 334 22.77 -6.94 -2.33
CA LEU A 334 21.34 -6.71 -2.59
C LEU A 334 21.13 -5.42 -3.38
N PRO A 335 20.25 -5.41 -4.40
CA PRO A 335 19.79 -4.19 -5.04
C PRO A 335 19.12 -3.24 -4.04
N VAL A 336 19.53 -1.97 -4.07
CA VAL A 336 18.88 -0.87 -3.34
C VAL A 336 18.18 0.04 -4.33
N VAL A 337 16.88 0.21 -4.12
CA VAL A 337 15.98 1.00 -4.97
C VAL A 337 15.56 2.25 -4.24
N VAL A 338 15.66 3.41 -4.89
CA VAL A 338 15.11 4.68 -4.35
C VAL A 338 13.72 4.91 -4.92
N LYS A 339 12.70 4.79 -4.07
CA LYS A 339 11.28 4.96 -4.43
C LYS A 339 10.78 6.34 -4.00
N GLY A 340 10.21 7.10 -4.93
CA GLY A 340 9.66 8.43 -4.64
C GLY A 340 10.32 9.55 -5.44
N ILE A 341 10.94 9.21 -6.57
CA ILE A 341 11.59 10.19 -7.44
C ILE A 341 10.52 10.94 -8.24
N GLY A 342 10.44 12.25 -8.05
CA GLY A 342 9.48 13.13 -8.73
C GLY A 342 10.07 13.95 -9.88
N ALA A 343 11.39 14.06 -9.95
CA ALA A 343 12.14 14.85 -10.92
C ALA A 343 13.20 13.99 -11.61
N TRP A 344 13.48 14.24 -12.89
CA TRP A 344 14.41 13.41 -13.66
C TRP A 344 15.87 13.62 -13.23
N GLU A 345 16.21 14.79 -12.69
CA GLU A 345 17.55 15.12 -12.16
C GLU A 345 17.92 14.19 -10.99
N ASP A 346 16.94 13.88 -10.13
CA ASP A 346 17.14 13.02 -8.97
C ASP A 346 17.41 11.56 -9.35
N VAL A 347 17.11 11.14 -10.59
CA VAL A 347 17.50 9.81 -11.12
C VAL A 347 19.01 9.70 -11.26
N ILE A 348 19.66 10.78 -11.72
CA ILE A 348 21.12 10.86 -11.84
C ILE A 348 21.74 10.82 -10.45
N LEU A 349 21.23 11.64 -9.53
CA LEU A 349 21.70 11.66 -8.14
C LEU A 349 21.55 10.31 -7.45
N ALA A 350 20.44 9.60 -7.67
CA ALA A 350 20.24 8.27 -7.11
C ALA A 350 21.33 7.29 -7.57
N LYS A 351 21.64 7.26 -8.88
CA LYS A 351 22.70 6.41 -9.42
C LYS A 351 24.08 6.80 -8.89
N GLU A 352 24.41 8.09 -8.86
CA GLU A 352 25.68 8.61 -8.32
C GLU A 352 25.90 8.24 -6.85
N ASN A 353 24.81 8.10 -6.08
CA ASN A 353 24.84 7.70 -4.67
C ASN A 353 24.65 6.20 -4.45
N GLY A 354 24.75 5.39 -5.51
CA GLY A 354 24.86 3.95 -5.43
C GLY A 354 23.54 3.18 -5.47
N ALA A 355 22.43 3.82 -5.85
CA ALA A 355 21.19 3.10 -6.13
C ALA A 355 21.35 2.20 -7.38
N ASP A 356 20.76 1.02 -7.33
CA ASP A 356 20.70 0.07 -8.47
C ASP A 356 19.43 0.27 -9.29
N ALA A 357 18.42 0.93 -8.72
CA ALA A 357 17.24 1.35 -9.46
C ALA A 357 16.52 2.52 -8.79
N VAL A 358 15.60 3.12 -9.53
CA VAL A 358 14.66 4.12 -9.01
C VAL A 358 13.23 3.77 -9.34
N VAL A 359 12.30 4.31 -8.55
CA VAL A 359 10.88 4.37 -8.91
C VAL A 359 10.46 5.82 -9.06
N LEU A 360 10.08 6.19 -10.27
CA LEU A 360 9.37 7.43 -10.56
C LEU A 360 7.95 7.29 -9.99
N THR A 361 7.64 8.06 -8.95
CA THR A 361 6.35 7.95 -8.24
C THR A 361 6.11 9.16 -7.37
N ASN A 362 4.83 9.49 -7.19
CA ASN A 362 4.32 10.45 -6.22
C ASN A 362 3.43 9.76 -5.18
N HIS A 363 3.76 8.50 -4.87
CA HIS A 363 3.04 7.65 -3.92
C HIS A 363 1.59 7.36 -4.33
N GLY A 364 1.31 7.27 -5.63
CA GLY A 364 -0.06 7.14 -6.14
C GLY A 364 -0.95 8.35 -5.82
N GLY A 365 -0.36 9.55 -5.75
CA GLY A 365 -1.02 10.81 -5.46
C GLY A 365 -1.39 11.02 -3.99
N ARG A 366 -0.69 10.35 -3.06
CA ARG A 366 -1.01 10.35 -1.62
C ARG A 366 -0.15 11.31 -0.79
N GLN A 367 0.79 12.02 -1.40
CA GLN A 367 1.73 12.93 -0.74
C GLN A 367 1.56 14.36 -1.26
N LEU A 368 2.44 14.85 -2.13
CA LEU A 368 2.36 16.20 -2.68
C LEU A 368 1.25 16.28 -3.74
N ASN A 369 0.20 17.06 -3.46
CA ASN A 369 -0.80 17.41 -4.46
C ASN A 369 -0.20 18.43 -5.46
N PHE A 370 -0.56 18.32 -6.75
CA PHE A 370 0.08 19.00 -7.90
C PHE A 370 1.50 18.54 -8.25
N ALA A 371 1.96 17.40 -7.74
CA ALA A 371 3.13 16.73 -8.31
C ALA A 371 2.86 16.25 -9.75
N HIS A 372 3.89 16.24 -10.60
CA HIS A 372 3.81 15.68 -11.95
C HIS A 372 3.36 14.22 -11.91
N ALA A 373 2.67 13.79 -12.98
CA ALA A 373 2.39 12.38 -13.18
C ALA A 373 3.73 11.65 -13.42
N PRO A 374 3.97 10.46 -12.85
CA PRO A 374 5.25 9.78 -13.02
C PRO A 374 5.60 9.43 -14.48
N LEU A 375 4.58 9.25 -15.34
CA LEU A 375 4.76 9.12 -16.79
C LEU A 375 5.37 10.38 -17.42
N GLN A 376 5.01 11.56 -16.92
CA GLN A 376 5.57 12.83 -17.38
C GLN A 376 7.03 12.98 -16.93
N THR A 377 7.35 12.64 -15.69
CA THR A 377 8.74 12.57 -15.21
C THR A 377 9.57 11.58 -16.04
N LEU A 378 8.99 10.44 -16.42
CA LEU A 378 9.65 9.47 -17.31
C LEU A 378 9.91 10.05 -18.71
N HIS A 379 8.96 10.80 -19.25
CA HIS A 379 9.13 11.50 -20.52
C HIS A 379 10.23 12.57 -20.46
N GLU A 380 10.27 13.34 -19.37
CA GLU A 380 11.34 14.32 -19.11
C GLU A 380 12.71 13.63 -19.00
N LEU A 381 12.79 12.50 -18.30
CA LEU A 381 14.01 11.69 -18.22
C LEU A 381 14.47 11.20 -19.59
N HIS A 382 13.54 10.69 -20.40
CA HIS A 382 13.82 10.26 -21.76
C HIS A 382 14.37 11.39 -22.64
N GLN A 383 13.86 12.61 -22.49
CA GLN A 383 14.30 13.77 -23.26
C GLN A 383 15.65 14.32 -22.79
N ASN A 384 15.85 14.42 -21.47
CA ASN A 384 16.96 15.16 -20.89
C ASN A 384 18.15 14.29 -20.51
N ALA A 385 17.92 13.02 -20.14
CA ALA A 385 18.98 12.08 -19.75
C ALA A 385 18.71 10.65 -20.24
N PRO A 386 18.55 10.40 -21.56
CA PRO A 386 18.29 9.07 -22.10
C PRO A 386 19.38 8.04 -21.79
N HIS A 387 20.61 8.48 -21.49
CA HIS A 387 21.73 7.63 -21.06
C HIS A 387 21.51 6.94 -19.70
N MET A 388 20.48 7.35 -18.95
CA MET A 388 20.04 6.72 -17.70
C MET A 388 19.05 5.56 -17.93
N LEU A 389 18.49 5.44 -19.12
CA LEU A 389 17.55 4.38 -19.49
C LEU A 389 18.28 3.18 -20.10
N HIS A 390 17.69 1.98 -19.97
CA HIS A 390 18.19 0.73 -20.55
C HIS A 390 19.66 0.40 -20.23
N ARG A 391 20.11 0.73 -19.02
CA ARG A 391 21.45 0.37 -18.54
C ARG A 391 21.43 -1.04 -17.95
N ASP A 392 22.52 -1.77 -18.13
CA ASP A 392 22.69 -3.11 -17.51
C ASP A 392 22.83 -3.05 -15.99
N ASP A 393 23.33 -1.93 -15.47
CA ASP A 393 23.67 -1.71 -14.05
C ASP A 393 22.69 -0.77 -13.32
N PHE A 394 21.58 -0.38 -13.96
CA PHE A 394 20.60 0.53 -13.37
C PHE A 394 19.23 0.42 -14.05
N GLN A 395 18.17 0.24 -13.26
CA GLN A 395 16.80 0.16 -13.78
C GLN A 395 15.94 1.36 -13.35
N VAL A 396 15.02 1.77 -14.23
CA VAL A 396 14.03 2.82 -13.98
C VAL A 396 12.64 2.21 -13.97
N PHE A 397 11.96 2.29 -12.84
CA PHE A 397 10.57 1.86 -12.68
C PHE A 397 9.64 3.06 -12.60
N VAL A 398 8.35 2.83 -12.87
CA VAL A 398 7.31 3.84 -12.67
C VAL A 398 6.09 3.20 -11.99
N ASP A 399 5.41 3.93 -11.10
CA ASP A 399 4.10 3.52 -10.59
C ASP A 399 3.10 4.69 -10.61
N GLY A 400 1.82 4.38 -10.33
CA GLY A 400 0.77 5.38 -10.15
C GLY A 400 -0.11 5.57 -11.39
N GLY A 401 -1.42 5.44 -11.19
CA GLY A 401 -2.44 5.71 -12.23
C GLY A 401 -2.64 4.61 -13.28
N ILE A 402 -1.77 3.61 -13.33
CA ILE A 402 -1.80 2.48 -14.29
C ILE A 402 -3.01 1.58 -14.01
N ARG A 403 -3.81 1.31 -15.06
CA ARG A 403 -5.01 0.45 -15.00
C ARG A 403 -5.13 -0.51 -16.17
N HIS A 404 -4.39 -0.29 -17.25
CA HIS A 404 -4.46 -1.12 -18.46
C HIS A 404 -3.09 -1.60 -18.92
N GLY A 405 -3.03 -2.72 -19.63
CA GLY A 405 -1.83 -3.21 -20.31
C GLY A 405 -1.27 -2.19 -21.30
N THR A 406 -2.12 -1.35 -21.90
CA THR A 406 -1.67 -0.24 -22.74
C THR A 406 -0.97 0.88 -21.98
N ASP A 407 -1.28 1.09 -20.70
CA ASP A 407 -0.55 2.02 -19.85
C ASP A 407 0.87 1.48 -19.59
N VAL A 408 0.98 0.18 -19.33
CA VAL A 408 2.28 -0.52 -19.21
C VAL A 408 3.10 -0.28 -20.47
N LEU A 409 2.56 -0.59 -21.66
CA LEU A 409 3.26 -0.42 -22.93
C LEU A 409 3.72 1.03 -23.19
N LYS A 410 2.92 2.04 -22.81
CA LYS A 410 3.33 3.45 -22.93
C LYS A 410 4.54 3.77 -22.07
N ALA A 411 4.57 3.29 -20.82
CA ALA A 411 5.71 3.48 -19.95
C ALA A 411 6.97 2.77 -20.48
N LEU A 412 6.84 1.54 -20.99
CA LEU A 412 7.96 0.80 -21.57
C LEU A 412 8.53 1.50 -22.82
N CYS A 413 7.66 2.01 -23.70
CA CYS A 413 8.09 2.79 -24.87
C CYS A 413 8.89 4.05 -24.49
N LEU A 414 8.65 4.64 -23.31
CA LEU A 414 9.44 5.77 -22.81
C LEU A 414 10.72 5.35 -22.07
N GLY A 415 10.92 4.05 -21.87
CA GLY A 415 12.16 3.46 -21.33
C GLY A 415 12.07 2.96 -19.90
N ALA A 416 10.87 2.83 -19.31
CA ALA A 416 10.73 2.11 -18.04
C ALA A 416 11.11 0.63 -18.22
N ASN A 417 11.80 0.06 -17.24
CA ASN A 417 12.11 -1.38 -17.20
C ASN A 417 10.90 -2.21 -16.78
N ALA A 418 10.10 -1.69 -15.84
CA ALA A 418 8.87 -2.31 -15.36
C ALA A 418 7.97 -1.29 -14.67
N VAL A 419 6.70 -1.64 -14.46
CA VAL A 419 5.74 -0.77 -13.79
C VAL A 419 5.11 -1.38 -12.54
N GLY A 420 4.84 -0.54 -11.54
CA GLY A 420 4.28 -0.95 -10.25
C GLY A 420 2.77 -0.76 -10.17
N LEU A 421 2.06 -1.75 -9.62
CA LEU A 421 0.62 -1.66 -9.32
C LEU A 421 0.35 -1.70 -7.81
N GLY A 422 -0.49 -0.77 -7.34
CA GLY A 422 -0.92 -0.69 -5.93
C GLY A 422 -2.41 -0.97 -5.78
N ARG A 423 -3.24 0.08 -5.93
CA ARG A 423 -4.71 0.01 -5.70
C ARG A 423 -5.42 -1.14 -6.45
N PRO A 424 -5.17 -1.39 -7.75
CA PRO A 424 -5.82 -2.51 -8.44
C PRO A 424 -5.60 -3.85 -7.75
N ILE A 425 -4.39 -4.09 -7.25
CA ILE A 425 -4.03 -5.32 -6.54
C ILE A 425 -4.74 -5.39 -5.18
N ILE A 426 -4.83 -4.28 -4.44
CA ILE A 426 -5.61 -4.22 -3.19
C ILE A 426 -7.08 -4.59 -3.44
N TYR A 427 -7.68 -4.05 -4.50
CA TYR A 427 -9.10 -4.30 -4.81
C TYR A 427 -9.34 -5.75 -5.27
N ALA A 428 -8.43 -6.29 -6.09
CA ALA A 428 -8.50 -7.69 -6.50
C ALA A 428 -8.40 -8.63 -5.29
N LEU A 429 -7.47 -8.34 -4.38
CA LEU A 429 -7.27 -9.07 -3.14
C LEU A 429 -8.48 -9.00 -2.19
N THR A 430 -9.13 -7.84 -2.11
CA THR A 430 -10.31 -7.62 -1.24
C THR A 430 -11.46 -8.57 -1.58
N GLY A 431 -11.72 -8.78 -2.87
CA GLY A 431 -12.79 -9.67 -3.33
C GLY A 431 -12.41 -11.13 -3.31
N TRP A 432 -11.25 -11.46 -3.89
CA TRP A 432 -10.94 -12.84 -4.30
C TRP A 432 -9.61 -13.37 -3.75
N GLY A 433 -8.95 -12.66 -2.83
CA GLY A 433 -7.68 -13.10 -2.26
C GLY A 433 -6.59 -13.28 -3.33
N SER A 434 -5.84 -14.38 -3.26
CA SER A 434 -4.77 -14.71 -4.21
C SER A 434 -5.26 -14.87 -5.64
N ASP A 435 -6.45 -15.46 -5.83
CA ASP A 435 -7.01 -15.73 -7.15
C ASP A 435 -7.41 -14.42 -7.85
N GLY A 436 -7.82 -13.41 -7.07
CA GLY A 436 -8.04 -12.05 -7.59
C GLY A 436 -6.75 -11.42 -8.10
N VAL A 437 -5.68 -11.54 -7.33
CA VAL A 437 -4.36 -11.01 -7.72
C VAL A 437 -3.88 -11.70 -8.99
N ASP A 438 -3.99 -13.02 -9.08
CA ASP A 438 -3.62 -13.76 -10.29
C ASP A 438 -4.46 -13.33 -11.50
N ARG A 439 -5.79 -13.24 -11.33
CA ARG A 439 -6.68 -12.75 -12.38
C ARG A 439 -6.33 -11.34 -12.84
N ALA A 440 -5.94 -10.44 -11.94
CA ALA A 440 -5.53 -9.09 -12.30
C ALA A 440 -4.33 -9.09 -13.24
N PHE A 441 -3.35 -9.94 -12.99
CA PHE A 441 -2.20 -10.09 -13.86
C PHE A 441 -2.51 -10.85 -15.15
N MET A 442 -3.43 -11.83 -15.15
CA MET A 442 -3.92 -12.45 -16.38
C MET A 442 -4.59 -11.42 -17.30
N ILE A 443 -5.41 -10.51 -16.75
CA ILE A 443 -6.04 -9.42 -17.50
C ILE A 443 -4.98 -8.51 -18.11
N LEU A 444 -4.00 -8.05 -17.31
CA LEU A 444 -2.90 -7.22 -17.80
C LEU A 444 -2.07 -7.92 -18.88
N LYS A 445 -1.71 -9.20 -18.68
CA LYS A 445 -0.97 -10.01 -19.65
C LYS A 445 -1.72 -10.05 -20.97
N HIS A 446 -3.03 -10.33 -20.94
CA HIS A 446 -3.86 -10.36 -22.15
C HIS A 446 -3.92 -8.99 -22.85
N GLU A 447 -4.18 -7.90 -22.10
CA GLU A 447 -4.24 -6.55 -22.66
C GLU A 447 -2.88 -6.13 -23.28
N MET A 448 -1.76 -6.50 -22.64
CA MET A 448 -0.42 -6.26 -23.17
C MET A 448 -0.15 -7.06 -24.43
N GLU A 449 -0.54 -8.34 -24.48
CA GLU A 449 -0.38 -9.19 -25.66
C GLU A 449 -1.12 -8.63 -26.87
N VAL A 450 -2.38 -8.20 -26.66
CA VAL A 450 -3.19 -7.55 -27.68
C VAL A 450 -2.54 -6.23 -28.12
N GLY A 451 -2.06 -5.43 -27.16
CA GLY A 451 -1.38 -4.16 -27.43
C GLY A 451 -0.08 -4.32 -28.23
N MET A 452 0.77 -5.27 -27.85
CA MET A 452 2.03 -5.58 -28.56
C MET A 452 1.78 -6.00 -30.00
N ARG A 453 0.85 -6.93 -30.23
CA ARG A 453 0.47 -7.35 -31.59
C ARG A 453 -0.08 -6.19 -32.41
N SER A 454 -0.95 -5.38 -31.81
CA SER A 454 -1.56 -4.21 -32.47
C SER A 454 -0.53 -3.13 -32.79
N LEU A 455 0.53 -3.00 -31.99
CA LEU A 455 1.66 -2.12 -32.26
C LEU A 455 2.61 -2.65 -33.33
N GLY A 456 2.50 -3.94 -33.66
CA GLY A 456 3.43 -4.61 -34.57
C GLY A 456 4.77 -4.93 -33.91
N VAL A 457 4.76 -5.31 -32.62
CA VAL A 457 5.95 -5.74 -31.88
C VAL A 457 5.77 -7.12 -31.28
N THR A 458 6.85 -7.87 -31.20
CA THR A 458 6.87 -9.25 -30.67
C THR A 458 7.69 -9.41 -29.40
N ARG A 459 8.49 -8.41 -29.04
CA ARG A 459 9.34 -8.40 -27.85
C ARG A 459 9.40 -7.00 -27.24
N LEU A 460 9.66 -6.94 -25.94
CA LEU A 460 9.74 -5.67 -25.22
C LEU A 460 10.90 -4.77 -25.69
N ASP A 461 12.02 -5.36 -26.12
CA ASP A 461 13.19 -4.63 -26.63
C ASP A 461 12.94 -3.89 -27.96
N GLN A 462 11.79 -4.13 -28.60
CA GLN A 462 11.33 -3.40 -29.79
C GLN A 462 10.49 -2.17 -29.46
N LEU A 463 10.08 -1.99 -28.19
CA LEU A 463 9.31 -0.84 -27.76
C LEU A 463 10.23 0.39 -27.65
N GLY A 464 9.71 1.54 -28.07
CA GLY A 464 10.48 2.78 -28.11
C GLY A 464 9.60 4.01 -28.32
N PRO A 465 10.16 5.22 -28.17
CA PRO A 465 9.41 6.47 -28.25
C PRO A 465 8.76 6.71 -29.62
N GLU A 466 9.27 6.08 -30.69
CA GLU A 466 8.72 6.17 -32.04
C GLU A 466 7.32 5.55 -32.18
N TYR A 467 6.92 4.68 -31.24
CA TYR A 467 5.57 4.13 -31.15
C TYR A 467 4.59 5.06 -30.44
N LEU A 468 5.03 6.23 -29.97
CA LEU A 468 4.22 7.16 -29.22
C LEU A 468 4.06 8.52 -29.92
N ASP A 469 2.92 9.16 -29.69
CA ASP A 469 2.74 10.60 -29.82
C ASP A 469 2.51 11.19 -28.42
N CYS A 470 3.53 11.87 -27.91
CA CYS A 470 3.55 12.49 -26.59
C CYS A 470 3.30 14.00 -26.64
N LYS A 471 2.89 14.59 -27.77
CA LYS A 471 2.74 16.06 -27.90
C LYS A 471 1.76 16.70 -26.91
N LYS A 472 0.84 15.90 -26.38
CA LYS A 472 -0.18 16.33 -25.41
C LYS A 472 0.13 15.89 -23.99
N LEU A 473 1.18 15.09 -23.78
CA LEU A 473 1.62 14.68 -22.45
C LEU A 473 2.12 15.91 -21.70
#